data_AF-A0A7J2YMF2-F1
#
_entry.id   AF-A0A7J2YMF2-F1
#
_cell.length_a   1.000
_cell.length_b   1.000
_cell.length_c   1.000
_cell.angle_alpha   90.00
_cell.angle_beta   90.00
_cell.angle_gamma   90.00
#
_symmetry.space_group_name_H-M   'P 1'
#
loop_
_entity.id
_entity.type
_entity.pdbx_description
1 polymer ?
#
loop_
_entity_poly.entity_id
_entity_poly.type
_entity_poly.pdbx_seq_one_letter_code
_entity_poly.pdbx_strand_id
1 'polypeptide(L)'
;MTKQYSGGIVGLPEIHVALVGVGNSASALVQGVQYYKDAKEDATVPGLMHVNFGGYHIRDVKFVAAFEVNKNKIGKDLAEAIFTEPNCCAKFADVPRLGVKVSPAPVLDGVAEHMREAFSVFKEREIKPVDVVKVLKKSKAE
;
A
#
# COMPACT_ATOMS: atom_id res chain seq x y z
N MET A 1 -23.28 -26.93 24.90
CA MET A 1 -21.85 -27.32 24.86
C MET A 1 -21.16 -26.49 23.79
N THR A 2 -20.53 -25.40 24.21
CA THR A 2 -19.70 -24.52 23.40
C THR A 2 -18.45 -25.28 22.96
N LYS A 3 -18.24 -25.42 21.63
CA LYS A 3 -16.95 -25.92 21.11
C LYS A 3 -15.90 -24.84 21.33
N GLN A 4 -15.08 -25.06 22.34
CA GLN A 4 -13.85 -24.34 22.57
C GLN A 4 -12.86 -24.79 21.49
N TYR A 5 -12.61 -23.95 20.48
CA TYR A 5 -11.53 -24.20 19.54
C TYR A 5 -10.21 -23.90 20.25
N SER A 6 -9.62 -24.92 20.86
CA SER A 6 -8.21 -24.93 21.25
C SER A 6 -7.37 -25.14 19.98
N GLY A 7 -7.34 -24.15 19.10
CA GLY A 7 -6.40 -24.08 17.99
C GLY A 7 -5.16 -23.35 18.47
N GLY A 8 -4.00 -24.03 18.48
CA GLY A 8 -2.72 -23.32 18.55
C GLY A 8 -2.67 -22.23 17.48
N ILE A 9 -1.96 -21.14 17.76
CA ILE A 9 -1.85 -19.96 16.90
C ILE A 9 -1.17 -20.39 15.58
N VAL A 10 -1.95 -20.92 14.65
CA VAL A 10 -1.58 -20.92 13.24
C VAL A 10 -1.85 -19.50 12.80
N GLY A 11 -0.78 -18.71 12.65
CA GLY A 11 -0.90 -17.35 12.14
C GLY A 11 -1.77 -17.37 10.89
N LEU A 12 -2.84 -16.58 10.89
CA LEU A 12 -3.67 -16.43 9.71
C LEU A 12 -2.79 -15.95 8.54
N PRO A 13 -3.14 -16.30 7.30
CA PRO A 13 -2.35 -15.89 6.15
C PRO A 13 -2.23 -14.37 6.09
N GLU A 14 -1.08 -13.91 5.60
CA GLU A 14 -0.85 -12.50 5.28
C GLU A 14 -1.87 -12.01 4.25
N ILE A 15 -2.30 -10.74 4.35
CA ILE A 15 -3.13 -10.09 3.34
C ILE A 15 -2.21 -9.35 2.37
N HIS A 16 -2.12 -9.83 1.14
CA HIS A 16 -1.27 -9.28 0.10
C HIS A 16 -1.93 -8.10 -0.62
N VAL A 17 -1.64 -6.88 -0.17
CA VAL A 17 -2.23 -5.65 -0.69
C VAL A 17 -1.43 -5.09 -1.86
N ALA A 18 -2.12 -4.78 -2.96
CA ALA A 18 -1.59 -3.96 -4.05
C ALA A 18 -2.18 -2.54 -4.01
N LEU A 19 -1.33 -1.53 -4.23
CA LEU A 19 -1.75 -0.12 -4.25
C LEU A 19 -1.84 0.41 -5.69
N VAL A 20 -2.98 0.96 -6.08
CA VAL A 20 -3.14 1.67 -7.36
C VAL A 20 -3.28 3.16 -7.06
N GLY A 21 -2.26 3.93 -7.43
CA GLY A 21 -2.12 5.33 -7.03
C GLY A 21 -1.48 5.46 -5.65
N VAL A 22 -0.23 5.93 -5.62
CA VAL A 22 0.55 6.12 -4.38
C VAL A 22 0.38 7.56 -3.89
N GLY A 23 -0.87 7.97 -3.65
CA GLY A 23 -1.24 9.31 -3.17
C GLY A 23 -1.17 9.48 -1.65
N ASN A 24 -1.77 10.56 -1.12
CA ASN A 24 -1.84 10.82 0.32
C ASN A 24 -2.55 9.70 1.10
N SER A 25 -3.62 9.11 0.57
CA SER A 25 -4.32 7.99 1.21
C SER A 25 -3.42 6.76 1.32
N ALA A 26 -2.66 6.45 0.27
CA ALA A 26 -1.67 5.37 0.30
C ALA A 26 -0.55 5.68 1.32
N SER A 27 -0.10 6.93 1.40
CA SER A 27 0.88 7.36 2.40
C SER A 27 0.37 7.16 3.83
N ALA A 28 -0.85 7.60 4.14
CA ALA A 28 -1.45 7.40 5.45
C ALA A 28 -1.64 5.91 5.78
N LEU A 29 -2.07 5.09 4.81
CA LEU A 29 -2.26 3.65 4.99
C LEU A 29 -0.94 2.93 5.31
N VAL A 30 0.10 3.15 4.48
CA VAL A 30 1.41 2.50 4.67
C VAL A 30 2.04 2.90 6.00
N GLN A 31 1.97 4.19 6.34
CA GLN A 31 2.43 4.68 7.64
C GLN A 31 1.60 4.09 8.80
N GLY A 32 0.28 4.02 8.66
CA GLY A 32 -0.62 3.47 9.68
C GLY A 32 -0.36 2.00 9.98
N VAL A 33 -0.18 1.18 8.94
CA VAL A 33 0.19 -0.24 9.11
C VAL A 33 1.50 -0.37 9.86
N GLN A 34 2.51 0.41 9.50
CA GLN A 34 3.80 0.39 10.20
C GLN A 34 3.71 0.89 11.64
N TYR A 35 2.94 1.96 11.90
CA TYR A 35 2.81 2.59 13.21
C TYR A 35 2.09 1.67 14.21
N TYR A 36 1.05 0.97 13.76
CA TYR A 36 0.20 0.14 14.62
C TYR A 36 0.49 -1.38 14.52
N LYS A 37 1.54 -1.80 13.80
CA LYS A 37 1.87 -3.24 13.65
C LYS A 37 2.03 -3.98 14.97
N ASP A 38 2.51 -3.29 16.01
CA ASP A 38 2.77 -3.87 17.34
C ASP A 38 1.70 -3.50 18.38
N ALA A 39 0.57 -2.93 17.95
CA ALA A 39 -0.57 -2.70 18.83
C ALA A 39 -1.02 -4.01 19.49
N LYS A 40 -1.45 -3.96 20.75
CA LYS A 40 -2.05 -5.14 21.41
C LYS A 40 -3.45 -5.38 20.85
N GLU A 41 -3.88 -6.63 20.77
CA GLU A 41 -5.17 -6.98 20.17
C GLU A 41 -6.37 -6.34 20.88
N ASP A 42 -6.26 -6.14 22.20
CA ASP A 42 -7.28 -5.52 23.05
C ASP A 42 -7.14 -3.99 23.16
N ALA A 43 -6.14 -3.39 22.50
CA ALA A 43 -5.93 -1.95 22.53
C ALA A 43 -7.01 -1.22 21.72
N THR A 44 -7.48 -0.10 22.26
CA THR A 44 -8.29 0.86 21.50
C THR A 44 -7.37 1.79 20.73
N VAL A 45 -7.44 1.72 19.40
CA VAL A 45 -6.67 2.59 18.49
C VAL A 45 -7.63 3.59 17.82
N PRO A 46 -7.43 4.91 17.94
CA PRO A 46 -8.26 5.90 17.27
C PRO A 46 -8.32 5.67 15.75
N GLY A 47 -9.54 5.61 15.20
CA GLY A 47 -9.78 5.40 13.78
C GLY A 47 -9.85 3.94 13.33
N LEU A 48 -9.57 2.98 14.22
CA LEU A 48 -9.76 1.56 13.97
C LEU A 48 -10.89 1.01 14.85
N MET A 49 -11.80 0.25 14.25
CA MET A 49 -12.81 -0.48 15.02
C MET A 49 -12.17 -1.61 15.84
N HIS A 50 -11.19 -2.31 15.26
CA HIS A 50 -10.48 -3.44 15.89
C HIS A 50 -9.02 -3.47 15.44
N VAL A 51 -8.10 -3.81 16.35
CA VAL A 51 -6.69 -4.08 16.02
C VAL A 51 -6.53 -5.44 15.32
N ASN A 52 -7.32 -6.41 15.76
CA ASN A 52 -7.46 -7.71 15.12
C ASN A 52 -8.90 -7.83 14.57
N PHE A 53 -9.04 -7.88 13.25
CA PHE A 53 -10.33 -7.97 12.57
C PHE A 53 -10.51 -9.33 11.92
N GLY A 54 -11.43 -10.15 12.43
CA GLY A 54 -11.68 -11.49 11.90
C GLY A 54 -10.47 -12.42 11.99
N GLY A 55 -9.55 -12.15 12.91
CA GLY A 55 -8.29 -12.87 13.10
C GLY A 55 -7.08 -12.21 12.43
N TYR A 56 -7.29 -11.25 11.52
CA TYR A 56 -6.20 -10.50 10.89
C TYR A 56 -5.80 -9.31 11.74
N HIS A 57 -4.57 -9.31 12.23
CA HIS A 57 -3.95 -8.17 12.89
C HIS A 57 -3.49 -7.15 11.84
N ILE A 58 -3.41 -5.87 12.21
CA ILE A 58 -2.81 -4.80 11.38
C ILE A 58 -1.47 -5.20 10.72
N ARG A 59 -0.63 -5.97 11.40
CA ARG A 59 0.69 -6.40 10.90
C ARG A 59 0.61 -7.40 9.75
N ASP A 60 -0.54 -8.03 9.55
CA ASP A 60 -0.76 -9.05 8.54
C ASP A 60 -1.00 -8.42 7.16
N VAL A 61 -1.25 -7.10 7.10
CA VAL A 61 -1.27 -6.35 5.85
C VAL A 61 0.15 -6.25 5.28
N LYS A 62 0.38 -6.89 4.14
CA LYS A 62 1.65 -6.85 3.40
C LYS A 62 1.47 -6.18 2.05
N PHE A 63 2.17 -5.07 1.83
CA PHE A 63 2.21 -4.46 0.51
C PHE A 63 3.07 -5.32 -0.42
N VAL A 64 2.53 -5.74 -1.56
CA VAL A 64 3.22 -6.64 -2.50
C VAL A 64 3.40 -6.04 -3.89
N ALA A 65 2.62 -5.00 -4.22
CA ALA A 65 2.72 -4.28 -5.48
C ALA A 65 2.25 -2.84 -5.31
N ALA A 66 2.77 -1.92 -6.12
CA ALA A 66 2.32 -0.54 -6.17
C ALA A 66 2.41 -0.01 -7.61
N PHE A 67 1.44 0.80 -8.01
CA PHE A 67 1.33 1.35 -9.36
C PHE A 67 1.14 2.87 -9.33
N GLU A 68 1.82 3.59 -10.24
CA GLU A 68 1.67 5.05 -10.41
C GLU A 68 1.92 5.48 -11.86
N VAL A 69 1.37 6.62 -12.22
CA VAL A 69 1.61 7.45 -13.40
C VAL A 69 2.58 8.62 -13.13
N ASN A 70 2.83 9.00 -11.87
CA ASN A 70 3.81 10.03 -11.52
C ASN A 70 5.24 9.50 -11.70
N LYS A 71 5.99 10.09 -12.63
CA LYS A 71 7.37 9.68 -12.98
C LYS A 71 8.35 9.80 -11.82
N ASN A 72 8.09 10.68 -10.85
CA ASN A 72 8.96 10.88 -9.71
C ASN A 72 8.78 9.76 -8.66
N LYS A 73 7.70 8.98 -8.72
CA LYS A 73 7.42 7.85 -7.82
C LYS A 73 7.82 6.51 -8.42
N ILE A 74 7.71 6.37 -9.74
CA ILE A 74 8.02 5.13 -10.47
C ILE A 74 9.48 4.72 -10.24
N GLY A 75 9.70 3.43 -9.98
CA GLY A 75 11.03 2.83 -9.76
C GLY A 75 11.55 2.91 -8.32
N LYS A 76 10.98 3.80 -7.49
CA LYS A 76 11.31 3.93 -6.06
C LYS A 76 10.75 2.77 -5.24
N ASP A 77 11.34 2.55 -4.08
CA ASP A 77 10.73 1.72 -3.04
C ASP A 77 9.44 2.39 -2.54
N LEU A 78 8.40 1.61 -2.24
CA LEU A 78 7.14 2.14 -1.73
C LEU A 78 7.34 2.99 -0.47
N ALA A 79 8.29 2.63 0.42
CA ALA A 79 8.60 3.42 1.61
C ALA A 79 9.09 4.85 1.30
N GLU A 80 9.71 5.05 0.14
CA GLU A 80 10.15 6.37 -0.34
C GLU A 80 9.04 7.07 -1.14
N ALA A 81 8.35 6.33 -2.00
CA ALA A 81 7.34 6.88 -2.90
C ALA A 81 6.16 7.53 -2.17
N ILE A 82 5.78 7.02 -0.99
CA ILE A 82 4.70 7.60 -0.16
C ILE A 82 4.99 9.02 0.34
N PHE A 83 6.26 9.43 0.38
CA PHE A 83 6.69 10.77 0.77
C PHE A 83 7.12 11.64 -0.42
N THR A 84 7.01 11.13 -1.65
CA THR A 84 7.38 11.89 -2.84
C THR A 84 6.24 12.82 -3.26
N GLU A 85 6.57 14.07 -3.58
CA GLU A 85 5.62 15.07 -4.09
C GLU A 85 4.78 14.55 -5.28
N PRO A 86 3.52 14.98 -5.42
CA PRO A 86 2.84 16.01 -4.63
C PRO A 86 2.17 15.50 -3.34
N ASN A 87 2.59 14.32 -2.83
CA ASN A 87 2.09 13.90 -1.52
C ASN A 87 2.51 14.91 -0.45
N CYS A 88 1.56 15.24 0.43
CA CYS A 88 1.71 16.15 1.56
C CYS A 88 1.10 15.58 2.85
N CYS A 89 0.81 14.27 2.87
CA CYS A 89 0.39 13.57 4.06
C CYS A 89 1.41 13.78 5.19
N ALA A 90 0.94 14.14 6.38
CA ALA A 90 1.80 14.33 7.54
C ALA A 90 2.60 13.05 7.82
N LYS A 91 3.90 13.20 8.09
CA LYS A 91 4.75 12.08 8.46
C LYS A 91 4.56 11.78 9.96
N PHE A 92 3.99 10.64 10.27
CA PHE A 92 3.77 10.17 11.65
C PHE A 92 4.41 8.80 11.92
N ALA A 93 5.00 8.16 10.91
CA ALA A 93 5.77 6.92 11.08
C ALA A 93 7.00 6.90 10.15
N ASP A 94 8.10 6.35 10.66
CA ASP A 94 9.23 5.94 9.83
C ASP A 94 8.96 4.55 9.24
N VAL A 95 8.85 4.50 7.92
CA VAL A 95 8.60 3.28 7.17
C VAL A 95 9.93 2.72 6.67
N PRO A 96 10.37 1.54 7.14
CA PRO A 96 11.58 0.91 6.62
C PRO A 96 11.36 0.49 5.18
N ARG A 97 12.46 0.26 4.45
CA ARG A 97 12.40 -0.23 3.07
C ARG A 97 11.52 -1.48 2.96
N LEU A 98 10.53 -1.44 2.07
CA LEU A 98 9.54 -2.51 1.93
C LEU A 98 9.93 -3.53 0.85
N GLY A 99 10.87 -3.21 -0.03
CA GLY A 99 11.24 -4.06 -1.16
C GLY A 99 10.22 -4.04 -2.31
N VAL A 100 9.18 -3.23 -2.20
CA VAL A 100 8.13 -3.07 -3.21
C VAL A 100 8.48 -1.91 -4.12
N LYS A 101 8.83 -2.18 -5.38
CA LYS A 101 9.06 -1.12 -6.37
C LYS A 101 7.75 -0.62 -6.96
N VAL A 102 7.59 0.69 -7.05
CA VAL A 102 6.45 1.31 -7.72
C VAL A 102 6.58 1.13 -9.24
N SER A 103 5.58 0.50 -9.85
CA SER A 103 5.54 0.19 -11.27
C SER A 103 4.76 1.23 -12.06
N PRO A 104 5.13 1.51 -13.32
CA PRO A 104 4.37 2.41 -14.18
C PRO A 104 3.01 1.82 -14.54
N ALA A 105 1.93 2.50 -14.19
CA ALA A 105 0.56 2.13 -14.51
C ALA A 105 0.14 2.68 -15.88
N PRO A 106 -0.83 2.07 -16.58
CA PRO A 106 -1.50 2.71 -17.72
C PRO A 106 -2.14 4.03 -17.27
N VAL A 107 -1.91 5.13 -18.00
CA VAL A 107 -2.41 6.46 -17.60
C VAL A 107 -3.93 6.57 -17.74
N LEU A 108 -4.46 6.13 -18.88
CA LEU A 108 -5.89 6.17 -19.21
C LEU A 108 -6.53 7.53 -18.87
N ASP A 109 -7.64 7.52 -18.14
CA ASP A 109 -8.40 8.68 -17.64
C ASP A 109 -8.08 9.02 -16.18
N GLY A 110 -7.03 8.42 -15.60
CA GLY A 110 -6.67 8.59 -14.19
C GLY A 110 -6.16 9.98 -13.80
N VAL A 111 -5.84 10.84 -14.77
CA VAL A 111 -5.39 12.23 -14.56
C VAL A 111 -6.07 13.15 -15.56
N ALA A 112 -6.78 14.16 -15.06
CA ALA A 112 -7.35 15.21 -15.91
C ALA A 112 -6.24 16.00 -16.62
N GLU A 113 -6.52 16.47 -17.84
CA GLU A 113 -5.51 17.08 -18.72
C GLU A 113 -4.75 18.24 -18.04
N HIS A 114 -5.46 19.13 -17.36
CA HIS A 114 -4.87 20.29 -16.67
C HIS A 114 -4.05 19.91 -15.42
N MET A 115 -4.13 18.66 -14.94
CA MET A 115 -3.38 18.19 -13.77
C MET A 115 -2.12 17.39 -14.13
N ARG A 116 -1.91 17.07 -15.41
CA ARG A 116 -0.77 16.21 -15.85
C ARG A 116 0.58 16.74 -15.41
N GLU A 117 0.77 18.06 -15.46
CA GLU A 117 2.02 18.70 -15.03
C GLU A 117 2.18 18.63 -13.51
N ALA A 118 1.14 19.00 -12.75
CA ALA A 118 1.16 18.98 -11.29
C ALA A 118 1.44 17.58 -10.70
N PHE A 119 0.94 16.53 -11.35
CA PHE A 119 1.21 15.14 -10.96
C PHE A 119 2.43 14.54 -11.64
N SER A 120 3.23 15.32 -12.39
CA SER A 120 4.44 14.85 -13.06
C SER A 120 4.22 13.56 -13.86
N VAL A 121 3.11 13.49 -14.60
CA VAL A 121 2.71 12.30 -15.34
C VAL A 121 3.79 11.92 -16.36
N PHE A 122 4.19 10.65 -16.40
CA PHE A 122 5.20 10.20 -17.36
C PHE A 122 4.66 10.27 -18.80
N LYS A 123 5.57 10.39 -19.77
CA LYS A 123 5.23 10.28 -21.20
C LYS A 123 5.37 8.83 -21.63
N GLU A 124 4.35 8.24 -22.24
CA GLU A 124 4.35 6.80 -22.59
C GLU A 124 5.48 6.39 -23.55
N ARG A 125 6.00 7.34 -24.34
CA ARG A 125 7.18 7.14 -25.19
C ARG A 125 8.48 6.92 -24.41
N GLU A 126 8.55 7.41 -23.17
CA GLU A 126 9.72 7.36 -22.28
C GLU A 126 9.61 6.21 -21.27
N ILE A 127 8.41 5.95 -20.75
CA ILE A 127 8.14 4.88 -19.79
C ILE A 127 6.95 4.05 -20.29
N LYS A 128 7.17 2.75 -20.50
CA LYS A 128 6.10 1.84 -20.89
C LYS A 128 5.37 1.31 -19.64
N PRO A 129 4.03 1.36 -19.59
CA PRO A 129 3.25 0.71 -18.55
C PRO A 129 3.54 -0.79 -18.45
N VAL A 130 3.44 -1.34 -17.25
CA VAL A 130 3.49 -2.79 -17.04
C VAL A 130 2.15 -3.45 -17.40
N ASP A 131 2.18 -4.75 -17.65
CA ASP A 131 1.00 -5.59 -17.63
C ASP A 131 0.53 -5.77 -16.17
N VAL A 132 -0.49 -5.01 -15.78
CA VAL A 132 -1.04 -4.99 -14.41
C VAL A 132 -1.52 -6.38 -14.00
N VAL A 133 -2.21 -7.11 -14.89
CA VAL A 133 -2.73 -8.46 -14.59
C VAL A 133 -1.57 -9.41 -14.28
N LYS A 134 -0.51 -9.36 -15.08
CA LYS A 134 0.69 -10.18 -14.85
C LYS A 134 1.37 -9.82 -13.52
N VAL A 135 1.47 -8.54 -13.18
CA VAL A 135 2.07 -8.11 -11.90
C VAL A 135 1.24 -8.60 -10.72
N LEU A 136 -0.08 -8.38 -10.72
CA LEU A 136 -0.98 -8.79 -9.64
C LEU A 136 -0.97 -10.32 -9.43
N LYS A 137 -1.02 -11.10 -10.51
CA LYS A 137 -0.90 -12.56 -10.44
C LYS A 137 0.44 -13.00 -9.88
N LYS A 138 1.54 -12.38 -10.32
CA LYS A 138 2.89 -12.72 -9.85
C LYS A 138 3.09 -12.36 -8.38
N SER A 139 2.55 -11.22 -7.93
CA SER A 139 2.64 -10.77 -6.54
C SER A 139 1.66 -11.49 -5.62
N LYS A 140 0.69 -12.26 -6.17
CA LYS A 140 -0.38 -12.93 -5.42
C LYS A 140 -1.19 -11.93 -4.58
N ALA A 141 -1.51 -10.79 -5.15
CA ALA A 141 -2.35 -9.79 -4.49
C ALA A 141 -3.80 -10.30 -4.31
N GLU A 142 -4.46 -9.85 -3.25
CA GLU A 142 -5.82 -10.23 -2.83
C GLU A 142 -6.82 -9.06 -2.90
#